data_AF-A0AAE9A1X3-F1
#
_entry.id   AF-A0AAE9A1X3-F1
#
_cell.length_a   1.000
_cell.length_b   1.000
_cell.length_c   1.000
_cell.angle_alpha   90.00
_cell.angle_beta   90.00
_cell.angle_gamma   90.00
#
_symmetry.space_group_name_H-M   'P 1'
#
loop_
_entity.id
_entity.type
_entity.pdbx_description
1 polymer ?
#
loop_
_entity_poly.entity_id
_entity_poly.type
_entity_poly.pdbx_seq_one_letter_code
_entity_poly.pdbx_strand_id
1 'polypeptide(L)'
;MPSWKTVPDDVKKEILEFLDYESRCSMRLCSKKDYNLVDATSFKAKNFAISEVFSNMDSNKTQIRVDIDNFTIWFIGKENQTRVDRGWDGNVLEEFSEIKSENRYIVIRRFLDRWHQRFGIIHAEKVSFVMFDQPPSAHWKIKCDKLTMYELRGGHDITWLDQCVSSKFEKLEITRTHGPPLPIDRRILGTSKSLRIGVDCNMSDEQLDSVKAPDFYVKSDGIKGSGIRRVLENFLKNGQMEDRTEITVALPENFEFKKLVPENVSYRSLEIPEWSSSVFEVKLFGGFENVHGIQNPKKLRVRYTPDKAEVSCEVWKRPRSESLPIIENYDSDSE
;
A
#
# COMPACT_ATOMS: atom_id res chain seq x y z
N MET A 1 33.32 20.48 26.96
CA MET A 1 32.46 19.71 26.04
C MET A 1 31.05 20.29 26.10
N PRO A 2 30.33 20.40 24.96
CA PRO A 2 28.93 20.79 24.98
C PRO A 2 28.10 19.76 25.77
N SER A 3 27.19 20.23 26.61
CA SER A 3 26.25 19.39 27.37
C SER A 3 24.85 19.52 26.76
N TRP A 4 24.04 18.46 26.78
CA TRP A 4 22.63 18.55 26.38
C TRP A 4 21.90 19.69 27.09
N LYS A 5 22.25 19.97 28.36
CA LYS A 5 21.64 21.06 29.14
C LYS A 5 21.93 22.45 28.55
N THR A 6 23.05 22.61 27.84
CA THR A 6 23.48 23.89 27.27
C THR A 6 23.05 24.08 25.81
N VAL A 7 22.49 23.07 25.16
CA VAL A 7 21.96 23.19 23.79
C VAL A 7 20.67 24.03 23.81
N PRO A 8 20.51 25.03 22.92
CA PRO A 8 19.28 25.81 22.80
C PRO A 8 18.06 24.94 22.49
N ASP A 9 16.91 25.29 23.04
CA ASP A 9 15.70 24.45 22.92
C ASP A 9 15.23 24.28 21.46
N ASP A 10 15.48 25.25 20.58
CA ASP A 10 15.10 25.14 19.16
C ASP A 10 15.94 24.10 18.41
N VAL A 11 17.25 24.03 18.69
CA VAL A 11 18.13 22.96 18.14
C VAL A 11 17.70 21.60 18.67
N LYS A 12 17.27 21.52 19.93
CA LYS A 12 16.76 20.25 20.50
C LYS A 12 15.45 19.81 19.85
N LYS A 13 14.57 20.75 19.48
CA LYS A 13 13.34 20.45 18.72
C LYS A 13 13.69 19.86 17.36
N GLU A 14 14.67 20.44 16.66
CA GLU A 14 15.14 19.88 15.38
C GLU A 14 15.67 18.46 15.57
N ILE A 15 16.51 18.20 16.59
CA ILE A 15 16.99 16.85 16.89
C ILE A 15 15.82 15.89 17.18
N LEU A 16 14.83 16.34 17.94
CA LEU A 16 13.64 15.57 18.29
C LEU A 16 12.80 15.13 17.09
N GLU A 17 12.82 15.88 15.99
CA GLU A 17 12.13 15.51 14.75
C GLU A 17 12.75 14.30 14.07
N PHE A 18 14.02 13.98 14.37
CA PHE A 18 14.73 12.81 13.85
C PHE A 18 14.71 11.59 14.78
N LEU A 19 14.23 11.74 16.02
CA LEU A 19 14.17 10.64 16.97
C LEU A 19 12.92 9.78 16.75
N ASP A 20 13.11 8.46 16.82
CA ASP A 20 12.02 7.50 16.87
C ASP A 20 11.19 7.62 18.15
N TYR A 21 10.05 6.94 18.17
CA TYR A 21 9.12 7.01 19.29
C TYR A 21 9.73 6.53 20.62
N GLU A 22 10.59 5.50 20.57
CA GLU A 22 11.28 4.94 21.74
C GLU A 22 12.24 5.93 22.38
N SER A 23 13.12 6.52 21.58
CA SER A 23 14.11 7.50 22.00
C SER A 23 13.42 8.73 22.61
N ARG A 24 12.28 9.15 22.04
CA ARG A 24 11.46 10.24 22.59
C ARG A 24 10.84 9.86 23.93
N CYS A 25 10.33 8.64 24.08
CA CYS A 25 9.82 8.16 25.36
C CYS A 25 10.91 8.13 26.43
N SER A 26 12.10 7.60 26.10
CA SER A 26 13.26 7.60 26.99
C SER A 26 13.66 9.02 27.41
N MET A 27 13.64 9.97 26.47
CA MET A 27 14.00 11.36 26.78
C MET A 27 13.00 12.06 27.71
N ARG A 28 11.70 11.70 27.65
CA ARG A 28 10.69 12.21 28.60
C ARG A 28 11.00 11.83 30.04
N LEU A 29 11.70 10.72 30.26
CA LEU A 29 12.06 10.24 31.60
C LEU A 29 13.32 10.93 32.16
N CYS A 30 14.08 11.65 31.33
CA CYS A 30 15.33 12.28 31.76
C CYS A 30 15.12 13.49 32.68
N SER A 31 14.14 14.36 32.40
CA SER A 31 13.83 15.52 33.24
C SER A 31 12.46 16.13 32.91
N LYS A 32 11.92 16.97 33.82
CA LYS A 32 10.70 17.76 33.55
C LYS A 32 10.85 18.69 32.35
N LYS A 33 12.05 19.23 32.11
CA LYS A 33 12.30 20.11 30.96
C LYS A 33 12.26 19.31 29.65
N ASP A 34 12.90 18.15 29.62
CA ASP A 34 12.90 17.28 28.43
C ASP A 34 11.51 16.70 28.17
N TYR A 35 10.78 16.33 29.23
CA TYR A 35 9.36 15.98 29.15
C TYR A 35 8.56 17.06 28.42
N ASN A 36 8.61 18.31 28.90
CA ASN A 36 7.87 19.42 28.29
C ASN A 36 8.30 19.69 26.85
N LEU A 37 9.59 19.52 26.55
CA LEU A 37 10.13 19.72 25.21
C LEU A 37 9.63 18.66 24.23
N VAL A 38 9.67 17.37 24.60
CA VAL A 38 9.11 16.28 23.79
C VAL A 38 7.61 16.51 23.58
N ASP A 39 6.94 16.94 24.64
CA ASP A 39 5.51 17.18 24.67
C ASP A 39 5.07 18.35 23.77
N ALA A 40 5.91 19.36 23.63
CA ALA A 40 5.67 20.53 22.77
C ALA A 40 6.11 20.32 21.31
N THR A 41 6.85 19.25 21.01
CA THR A 41 7.38 18.99 19.67
C THR A 41 6.48 17.98 18.94
N SER A 42 6.06 18.28 17.72
CA SER A 42 5.28 17.33 16.92
C SER A 42 6.05 16.03 16.67
N PHE A 43 5.33 14.94 16.43
CA PHE A 43 5.90 13.65 16.08
C PHE A 43 5.44 13.24 14.68
N LYS A 44 6.40 12.87 13.82
CA LYS A 44 6.16 12.29 12.50
C LYS A 44 6.76 10.89 12.49
N ALA A 45 5.91 9.87 12.45
CA ALA A 45 6.38 8.50 12.33
C ALA A 45 6.90 8.23 10.91
N LYS A 46 7.76 7.25 10.75
CA LYS A 46 8.04 6.67 9.42
C LYS A 46 6.88 5.79 9.00
N ASN A 47 6.41 4.92 9.89
CA ASN A 47 5.29 4.01 9.62
C ASN A 47 4.24 4.09 10.72
N PHE A 48 2.98 4.14 10.31
CA PHE A 48 1.82 3.97 11.19
C PHE A 48 0.89 2.93 10.57
N ALA A 49 0.61 1.83 11.28
CA ALA A 49 -0.28 0.80 10.77
C ALA A 49 -1.33 0.39 11.79
N ILE A 50 -2.53 0.09 11.30
CA ILE A 50 -3.56 -0.62 12.06
C ILE A 50 -3.93 -1.88 11.30
N SER A 51 -3.78 -3.03 11.92
CA SER A 51 -4.17 -4.32 11.33
C SER A 51 -5.01 -5.13 12.28
N GLU A 52 -6.02 -5.84 11.77
CA GLU A 52 -6.84 -6.76 12.56
C GLU A 52 -6.69 -8.20 12.08
N VAL A 53 -6.46 -9.11 13.03
CA VAL A 53 -6.34 -10.54 12.79
C VAL A 53 -7.42 -11.27 13.57
N PHE A 54 -8.19 -12.10 12.88
CA PHE A 54 -9.28 -12.90 13.45
C PHE A 54 -8.74 -14.23 13.97
N SER A 55 -9.23 -14.68 15.12
CA SER A 55 -8.85 -15.98 15.67
C SER A 55 -9.54 -17.11 14.90
N ASN A 56 -8.74 -18.07 14.41
CA ASN A 56 -9.27 -19.29 13.76
C ASN A 56 -10.04 -20.19 14.74
N MET A 57 -9.79 -20.06 16.05
CA MET A 57 -10.39 -20.91 17.09
C MET A 57 -11.64 -20.29 17.73
N ASP A 58 -11.86 -18.98 17.55
CA ASP A 58 -12.96 -18.26 18.19
C ASP A 58 -13.30 -17.03 17.36
N SER A 59 -14.46 -17.06 16.69
CA SER A 59 -14.93 -16.02 15.79
C SER A 59 -15.09 -14.65 16.46
N ASN A 60 -15.30 -14.63 17.78
CA ASN A 60 -15.55 -13.39 18.53
C ASN A 60 -14.25 -12.78 19.07
N LYS A 61 -13.13 -13.51 18.96
CA LYS A 61 -11.82 -13.07 19.38
C LYS A 61 -11.04 -12.54 18.18
N THR A 62 -10.54 -11.31 18.32
CA THR A 62 -9.58 -10.76 17.36
C THR A 62 -8.44 -10.09 18.10
N GLN A 63 -7.36 -9.85 17.36
CA GLN A 63 -6.22 -9.08 17.76
C GLN A 63 -6.11 -7.88 16.83
N ILE A 64 -6.27 -6.69 17.37
CA ILE A 64 -6.00 -5.45 16.65
C ILE A 64 -4.60 -5.00 17.03
N ARG A 65 -3.75 -4.74 16.05
CA ARG A 65 -2.38 -4.29 16.21
C ARG A 65 -2.27 -2.86 15.72
N VAL A 66 -1.65 -1.99 16.52
CA VAL A 66 -1.24 -0.65 16.12
C VAL A 66 0.28 -0.58 16.15
N ASP A 67 0.89 -0.34 14.98
CA ASP A 67 2.33 -0.19 14.83
C ASP A 67 2.70 1.27 14.60
N ILE A 68 3.71 1.75 15.32
CA ILE A 68 4.26 3.09 15.23
C ILE A 68 5.78 2.94 15.20
N ASP A 69 6.36 2.96 14.01
CA ASP A 69 7.77 2.63 13.78
C ASP A 69 8.13 1.24 14.35
N ASN A 70 8.97 1.19 15.39
CA ASN A 70 9.34 -0.03 16.10
C ASN A 70 8.42 -0.36 17.28
N PHE A 71 7.52 0.55 17.66
CA PHE A 71 6.57 0.34 18.75
C PHE A 71 5.33 -0.41 18.27
N THR A 72 4.86 -1.35 19.08
CA THR A 72 3.61 -2.06 18.81
C THR A 72 2.71 -2.10 20.04
N ILE A 73 1.41 -1.91 19.81
CA ILE A 73 0.35 -2.16 20.79
C ILE A 73 -0.57 -3.23 20.24
N TRP A 74 -0.86 -4.25 21.05
CA TRP A 74 -1.83 -5.30 20.71
C TRP A 74 -3.06 -5.17 21.59
N PHE A 75 -4.24 -5.08 20.98
CA PHE A 75 -5.55 -5.11 21.63
C PHE A 75 -6.19 -6.48 21.34
N ILE A 76 -6.01 -7.42 22.25
CA ILE A 76 -6.41 -8.82 22.09
C ILE A 76 -7.65 -9.06 22.94
N GLY A 77 -8.80 -9.30 22.32
CA GLY A 77 -10.03 -9.34 23.11
C GLY A 77 -11.25 -9.90 22.43
N LYS A 78 -12.27 -10.10 23.26
CA LYS A 78 -13.65 -10.42 22.86
C LYS A 78 -14.56 -9.22 23.17
N GLU A 79 -15.87 -9.42 23.15
CA GLU A 79 -16.84 -8.34 23.34
C GLU A 79 -16.67 -7.55 24.64
N ASN A 80 -16.35 -8.22 25.76
CA ASN A 80 -16.40 -7.60 27.09
C ASN A 80 -15.04 -7.52 27.78
N GLN A 81 -13.97 -8.00 27.14
CA GLN A 81 -12.65 -8.02 27.75
C GLN A 81 -11.57 -7.90 26.69
N THR A 82 -10.58 -7.05 26.99
CA THR A 82 -9.43 -6.78 26.15
C THR A 82 -8.16 -6.84 26.97
N ARG A 83 -7.22 -7.68 26.56
CA ARG A 83 -5.82 -7.60 26.98
C ARG A 83 -5.10 -6.59 26.08
N VAL A 84 -4.39 -5.65 26.68
CA VAL A 84 -3.57 -4.67 25.97
C VAL A 84 -2.12 -4.95 26.28
N ASP A 85 -1.39 -5.44 25.28
CA ASP A 85 0.05 -5.67 25.35
C ASP A 85 0.79 -4.54 24.62
N ARG A 86 2.02 -4.24 25.02
CA ARG A 86 2.88 -3.21 24.42
C ARG A 86 4.29 -3.73 24.27
N GLY A 87 5.01 -3.23 23.28
CA GLY A 87 6.32 -3.79 22.98
C GLY A 87 7.08 -3.08 21.88
N TRP A 88 8.31 -3.54 21.68
CA TRP A 88 9.23 -3.03 20.66
C TRP A 88 9.65 -4.18 19.75
N ASP A 89 9.77 -3.90 18.45
CA ASP A 89 10.22 -4.87 17.44
C ASP A 89 9.40 -6.17 17.45
N GLY A 90 8.11 -6.06 17.79
CA GLY A 90 7.20 -7.21 17.88
C GLY A 90 7.31 -8.02 19.19
N ASN A 91 8.21 -7.67 20.10
CA ASN A 91 8.37 -8.35 21.38
C ASN A 91 7.51 -7.68 22.46
N VAL A 92 6.62 -8.46 23.09
CA VAL A 92 5.78 -7.99 24.19
C VAL A 92 6.62 -7.76 25.43
N LEU A 93 6.39 -6.63 26.09
CA LEU A 93 6.90 -6.34 27.42
C LEU A 93 5.80 -6.64 28.44
N GLU A 94 5.89 -7.79 29.11
CA GLU A 94 4.83 -8.30 30.00
C GLU A 94 4.50 -7.34 31.15
N GLU A 95 5.48 -6.56 31.62
CA GLU A 95 5.29 -5.52 32.63
C GLU A 95 4.34 -4.39 32.21
N PHE A 96 4.11 -4.21 30.90
CA PHE A 96 3.17 -3.23 30.33
C PHE A 96 1.86 -3.86 29.84
N SER A 97 1.63 -5.14 30.12
CA SER A 97 0.38 -5.83 29.84
C SER A 97 -0.70 -5.46 30.84
N GLU A 98 -1.90 -5.18 30.35
CA GLU A 98 -3.06 -4.85 31.18
C GLU A 98 -4.34 -5.49 30.67
N ILE A 99 -5.29 -5.77 31.57
CA ILE A 99 -6.62 -6.27 31.20
C ILE A 99 -7.65 -5.15 31.44
N LYS A 100 -8.49 -4.92 30.44
CA LYS A 100 -9.63 -3.99 30.48
C LYS A 100 -10.93 -4.77 30.33
N SER A 101 -11.92 -4.49 31.18
CA SER A 101 -13.28 -5.02 31.08
C SER A 101 -14.12 -4.22 30.06
N GLU A 102 -13.57 -4.04 28.85
CA GLU A 102 -14.17 -3.27 27.77
C GLU A 102 -13.91 -3.95 26.43
N ASN A 103 -14.77 -3.68 25.44
CA ASN A 103 -14.58 -4.13 24.07
C ASN A 103 -13.31 -3.54 23.45
N ARG A 104 -12.55 -4.36 22.71
CA ARG A 104 -11.29 -3.96 22.07
C ARG A 104 -11.41 -2.72 21.17
N TYR A 105 -12.53 -2.55 20.47
CA TYR A 105 -12.78 -1.39 19.62
C TYR A 105 -12.95 -0.09 20.43
N ILE A 106 -13.51 -0.17 21.64
CA ILE A 106 -13.60 0.96 22.57
C ILE A 106 -12.18 1.33 23.06
N VAL A 107 -11.38 0.33 23.42
CA VAL A 107 -10.04 0.53 23.96
C VAL A 107 -9.10 1.16 22.93
N ILE A 108 -9.08 0.65 21.69
CA ILE A 108 -8.28 1.24 20.60
C ILE A 108 -8.77 2.63 20.23
N ARG A 109 -10.09 2.87 20.18
CA ARG A 109 -10.63 4.20 19.87
C ARG A 109 -10.16 5.23 20.88
N ARG A 110 -10.23 4.90 22.18
CA ARG A 110 -9.71 5.75 23.25
C ARG A 110 -8.21 5.98 23.14
N PHE A 111 -7.45 4.99 22.69
CA PHE A 111 -6.02 5.16 22.41
C PHE A 111 -5.79 6.16 21.28
N LEU A 112 -6.47 6.00 20.14
CA LEU A 112 -6.36 6.89 18.98
C LEU A 112 -6.85 8.31 19.30
N ASP A 113 -7.91 8.45 20.08
CA ASP A 113 -8.39 9.75 20.57
C ASP A 113 -7.32 10.45 21.42
N ARG A 114 -6.68 9.74 22.36
CA ARG A 114 -5.58 10.31 23.15
C ARG A 114 -4.37 10.67 22.28
N TRP A 115 -4.03 9.82 21.32
CA TRP A 115 -2.96 10.10 20.36
C TRP A 115 -3.25 11.38 19.57
N HIS A 116 -4.47 11.50 19.06
CA HIS A 116 -4.90 12.65 18.29
C HIS A 116 -5.02 13.93 19.14
N GLN A 117 -5.57 13.85 20.35
CA GLN A 117 -5.58 14.97 21.31
C GLN A 117 -4.17 15.46 21.61
N ARG A 118 -3.22 14.53 21.63
CA ARG A 118 -1.83 14.84 21.93
C ARG A 118 -1.10 15.50 20.78
N PHE A 119 -1.15 14.91 19.59
CA PHE A 119 -0.34 15.36 18.45
C PHE A 119 -1.13 16.22 17.45
N GLY A 120 -2.45 16.34 17.63
CA GLY A 120 -3.37 17.06 16.73
C GLY A 120 -3.62 16.38 15.39
N ILE A 121 -2.75 15.43 14.99
CA ILE A 121 -2.81 14.70 13.72
C ILE A 121 -2.04 13.38 13.83
N ILE A 122 -2.47 12.36 13.12
CA ILE A 122 -1.67 11.16 12.84
C ILE A 122 -0.78 11.49 11.64
N HIS A 123 0.49 11.81 11.90
CA HIS A 123 1.45 12.18 10.86
C HIS A 123 2.48 11.07 10.69
N ALA A 124 2.50 10.46 9.50
CA ALA A 124 3.49 9.44 9.15
C ALA A 124 3.87 9.51 7.67
N GLU A 125 5.06 9.02 7.29
CA GLU A 125 5.40 8.87 5.86
C GLU A 125 4.48 7.83 5.20
N LYS A 126 4.33 6.66 5.84
CA LYS A 126 3.45 5.57 5.41
C LYS A 126 2.36 5.32 6.45
N VAL A 127 1.11 5.26 5.98
CA VAL A 127 -0.05 4.82 6.75
C VAL A 127 -0.66 3.59 6.10
N SER A 128 -0.98 2.56 6.89
CA SER A 128 -1.70 1.38 6.38
C SER A 128 -2.80 0.89 7.29
N PHE A 129 -3.95 0.57 6.71
CA PHE A 129 -5.08 -0.07 7.37
C PHE A 129 -5.35 -1.42 6.72
N VAL A 130 -5.29 -2.50 7.51
CA VAL A 130 -5.41 -3.87 7.01
C VAL A 130 -6.48 -4.62 7.79
N MET A 131 -7.58 -4.97 7.12
CA MET A 131 -8.72 -5.70 7.69
C MET A 131 -9.41 -5.05 8.90
N PHE A 132 -9.07 -3.80 9.23
CA PHE A 132 -9.60 -3.08 10.39
C PHE A 132 -11.00 -2.52 10.10
N ASP A 133 -12.01 -3.10 10.74
CA ASP A 133 -13.43 -2.89 10.41
C ASP A 133 -14.10 -1.80 11.24
N GLN A 134 -13.39 -0.72 11.57
CA GLN A 134 -13.97 0.39 12.32
C GLN A 134 -13.86 1.69 11.54
N PRO A 135 -14.93 2.48 11.46
CA PRO A 135 -14.85 3.80 10.86
C PRO A 135 -13.97 4.71 11.71
N PRO A 136 -13.28 5.66 11.10
CA PRO A 136 -12.53 6.64 11.85
C PRO A 136 -13.47 7.58 12.61
N SER A 137 -12.95 8.21 13.66
CA SER A 137 -13.64 9.34 14.29
C SER A 137 -13.59 10.57 13.38
N ALA A 138 -14.69 11.32 13.29
CA ALA A 138 -14.82 12.48 12.39
C ALA A 138 -13.86 13.66 12.69
N HIS A 139 -13.20 13.65 13.85
CA HIS A 139 -12.23 14.68 14.22
C HIS A 139 -10.78 14.25 13.99
N TRP A 140 -10.54 12.99 13.62
CA TRP A 140 -9.19 12.49 13.38
C TRP A 140 -8.66 13.04 12.07
N LYS A 141 -7.42 13.53 12.08
CA LYS A 141 -6.73 13.96 10.87
C LYS A 141 -5.55 13.03 10.63
N ILE A 142 -5.32 12.71 9.36
CA ILE A 142 -4.20 11.87 8.92
C ILE A 142 -3.42 12.62 7.85
N LYS A 143 -2.11 12.73 8.02
CA LYS A 143 -1.19 13.24 6.99
C LYS A 143 -0.18 12.16 6.65
N CYS A 144 -0.18 11.76 5.39
CA CYS A 144 0.79 10.80 4.85
C CYS A 144 1.04 10.98 3.36
N ASP A 145 2.19 10.49 2.90
CA ASP A 145 2.57 10.48 1.49
C ASP A 145 2.21 9.13 0.84
N LYS A 146 2.17 8.05 1.64
CA LYS A 146 1.92 6.68 1.20
C LYS A 146 0.77 6.08 2.01
N LEU A 147 -0.35 5.77 1.36
CA LEU A 147 -1.54 5.21 1.99
C LEU A 147 -1.87 3.82 1.42
N THR A 148 -2.07 2.85 2.30
CA THR A 148 -2.58 1.51 1.95
C THR A 148 -3.84 1.21 2.74
N MET A 149 -4.92 0.82 2.06
CA MET A 149 -6.15 0.33 2.66
C MET A 149 -6.50 -1.02 2.05
N TYR A 150 -6.46 -2.08 2.87
CA TYR A 150 -6.63 -3.46 2.42
C TYR A 150 -7.76 -4.12 3.19
N GLU A 151 -8.77 -4.60 2.47
CA GLU A 151 -9.90 -5.38 2.99
C GLU A 151 -10.56 -4.75 4.23
N LEU A 152 -10.71 -3.42 4.23
CA LEU A 152 -11.52 -2.74 5.24
C LEU A 152 -12.96 -3.20 5.07
N ARG A 153 -13.38 -4.11 5.94
CA ARG A 153 -14.75 -4.58 6.06
C ARG A 153 -15.66 -3.37 6.38
N GLY A 154 -16.95 -3.50 6.10
CA GLY A 154 -17.91 -2.41 6.30
C GLY A 154 -17.83 -1.25 5.28
N GLY A 155 -16.88 -1.25 4.33
CA GLY A 155 -16.80 -0.23 3.28
C GLY A 155 -16.38 1.15 3.79
N HIS A 156 -15.50 1.18 4.79
CA HIS A 156 -15.00 2.40 5.43
C HIS A 156 -13.76 3.00 4.74
N ASP A 157 -13.37 2.51 3.58
CA ASP A 157 -12.27 3.04 2.77
C ASP A 157 -12.44 4.53 2.45
N ILE A 158 -13.64 4.94 2.06
CA ILE A 158 -13.94 6.36 1.77
C ILE A 158 -13.87 7.19 3.06
N THR A 159 -14.42 6.70 4.17
CA THR A 159 -14.42 7.48 5.43
C THR A 159 -13.01 7.66 6.00
N TRP A 160 -12.14 6.66 5.85
CA TRP A 160 -10.71 6.76 6.15
C TRP A 160 -9.96 7.69 5.18
N LEU A 161 -10.26 7.62 3.87
CA LEU A 161 -9.71 8.54 2.88
C LEU A 161 -10.09 10.00 3.19
N ASP A 162 -11.31 10.25 3.67
CA ASP A 162 -11.79 11.58 4.04
C ASP A 162 -11.14 12.16 5.30
N GLN A 163 -10.56 11.33 6.17
CA GLN A 163 -9.71 11.82 7.27
C GLN A 163 -8.31 12.24 6.80
N CYS A 164 -7.92 11.88 5.57
CA CYS A 164 -6.61 12.24 5.04
C CYS A 164 -6.63 13.72 4.58
N VAL A 165 -5.80 14.54 5.21
CA VAL A 165 -5.62 15.96 4.85
C VAL A 165 -4.64 16.15 3.69
N SER A 166 -3.98 15.08 3.25
CA SER A 166 -3.08 15.09 2.09
C SER A 166 -3.86 15.42 0.81
N SER A 167 -3.39 16.42 0.07
CA SER A 167 -4.01 16.83 -1.20
C SER A 167 -3.66 15.90 -2.37
N LYS A 168 -2.57 15.13 -2.24
CA LYS A 168 -2.09 14.13 -3.20
C LYS A 168 -1.27 13.07 -2.48
N PHE A 169 -1.11 11.91 -3.10
CA PHE A 169 -0.27 10.82 -2.61
C PHE A 169 0.95 10.59 -3.51
N GLU A 170 2.05 10.15 -2.90
CA GLU A 170 3.14 9.50 -3.64
C GLU A 170 2.70 8.09 -4.07
N LYS A 171 2.15 7.33 -3.12
CA LYS A 171 1.61 5.99 -3.34
C LYS A 171 0.23 5.84 -2.69
N LEU A 172 -0.73 5.32 -3.45
CA LEU A 172 -2.06 5.02 -2.96
C LEU A 172 -2.45 3.61 -3.37
N GLU A 173 -2.80 2.78 -2.38
CA GLU A 173 -3.32 1.44 -2.58
C GLU A 173 -4.64 1.26 -1.85
N ILE A 174 -5.69 0.88 -2.57
CA ILE A 174 -7.02 0.60 -2.02
C ILE A 174 -7.52 -0.71 -2.65
N THR A 175 -7.60 -1.77 -1.84
CA THR A 175 -8.04 -3.09 -2.31
C THR A 175 -9.12 -3.62 -1.38
N ARG A 176 -10.24 -4.05 -1.96
CA ARG A 176 -11.30 -4.77 -1.25
C ARG A 176 -12.02 -5.73 -2.19
N THR A 177 -12.50 -6.83 -1.62
CA THR A 177 -13.20 -7.90 -2.37
C THR A 177 -14.66 -7.54 -2.65
N HIS A 178 -15.30 -6.76 -1.77
CA HIS A 178 -16.73 -6.46 -1.85
C HIS A 178 -17.06 -4.98 -1.63
N GLY A 179 -18.28 -4.58 -2.00
CA GLY A 179 -18.87 -3.25 -1.79
C GLY A 179 -19.05 -2.45 -3.08
N PRO A 180 -19.55 -1.20 -2.99
CA PRO A 180 -19.84 -0.37 -4.15
C PRO A 180 -18.55 0.03 -4.91
N PRO A 181 -18.63 0.59 -6.11
CA PRO A 181 -17.46 1.18 -6.77
C PRO A 181 -16.82 2.29 -5.93
N LEU A 182 -15.49 2.42 -6.00
CA LEU A 182 -14.76 3.52 -5.35
C LEU A 182 -14.86 4.80 -6.19
N PRO A 183 -15.43 5.91 -5.67
CA PRO A 183 -15.46 7.17 -6.39
C PRO A 183 -14.06 7.73 -6.58
N ILE A 184 -13.74 8.15 -7.81
CA ILE A 184 -12.47 8.77 -8.16
C ILE A 184 -12.53 10.28 -7.93
N ASP A 185 -11.62 10.80 -7.11
CA ASP A 185 -11.48 12.24 -6.85
C ASP A 185 -10.09 12.77 -7.23
N ARG A 186 -9.89 14.08 -7.03
CA ARG A 186 -8.62 14.75 -7.37
C ARG A 186 -7.41 14.24 -6.56
N ARG A 187 -7.61 13.73 -5.35
CA ARG A 187 -6.53 13.20 -4.49
C ARG A 187 -6.01 11.89 -5.08
N ILE A 188 -6.93 11.02 -5.52
CA ILE A 188 -6.64 9.76 -6.18
C ILE A 188 -5.94 10.02 -7.53
N LEU A 189 -6.52 10.87 -8.37
CA LEU A 189 -5.95 11.24 -9.68
C LEU A 189 -4.59 11.92 -9.57
N GLY A 190 -4.36 12.69 -8.50
CA GLY A 190 -3.09 13.36 -8.22
C GLY A 190 -1.96 12.45 -7.75
N THR A 191 -2.18 11.13 -7.66
CA THR A 191 -1.17 10.17 -7.21
C THR A 191 -0.01 10.10 -8.20
N SER A 192 1.22 10.22 -7.68
CA SER A 192 2.38 10.56 -8.52
C SER A 192 3.31 9.39 -8.88
N LYS A 193 3.44 8.36 -8.04
CA LYS A 193 4.34 7.22 -8.31
C LYS A 193 3.63 5.89 -8.47
N SER A 194 2.71 5.57 -7.55
CA SER A 194 2.03 4.27 -7.55
C SER A 194 0.55 4.43 -7.20
N LEU A 195 -0.35 4.04 -8.10
CA LEU A 195 -1.80 4.05 -7.87
C LEU A 195 -2.35 2.65 -8.10
N ARG A 196 -2.82 1.99 -7.04
CA ARG A 196 -3.31 0.60 -7.09
C ARG A 196 -4.70 0.49 -6.48
N ILE A 197 -5.73 0.40 -7.30
CA ILE A 197 -7.14 0.29 -6.91
C ILE A 197 -7.66 -1.09 -7.31
N GLY A 198 -7.74 -2.01 -6.34
CA GLY A 198 -8.16 -3.40 -6.53
C GLY A 198 -9.67 -3.64 -6.52
N VAL A 199 -10.46 -2.57 -6.48
CA VAL A 199 -11.92 -2.55 -6.56
C VAL A 199 -12.36 -1.81 -7.82
N ASP A 200 -13.56 -2.07 -8.31
CA ASP A 200 -14.11 -1.27 -9.41
C ASP A 200 -14.17 0.21 -9.00
N CYS A 201 -13.73 1.10 -9.88
CA CYS A 201 -13.68 2.53 -9.63
C CYS A 201 -14.37 3.38 -10.69
N ASN A 202 -14.99 2.77 -11.72
CA ASN A 202 -15.68 3.49 -12.80
C ASN A 202 -14.87 4.67 -13.41
N MET A 203 -13.54 4.56 -13.40
CA MET A 203 -12.64 5.54 -14.01
C MET A 203 -12.90 5.67 -15.52
N SER A 204 -13.02 6.91 -16.02
CA SER A 204 -13.17 7.19 -17.44
C SER A 204 -11.84 7.46 -18.15
N ASP A 205 -11.85 7.43 -19.49
CA ASP A 205 -10.70 7.82 -20.32
C ASP A 205 -10.22 9.26 -20.02
N GLU A 206 -11.13 10.20 -19.75
CA GLU A 206 -10.79 11.61 -19.45
C GLU A 206 -10.14 11.76 -18.07
N GLN A 207 -10.57 10.96 -17.09
CA GLN A 207 -9.95 10.95 -15.77
C GLN A 207 -8.53 10.36 -15.84
N LEU A 208 -8.33 9.36 -16.69
CA LEU A 208 -7.05 8.70 -16.91
C LEU A 208 -5.95 9.68 -17.36
N ASP A 209 -6.31 10.71 -18.13
CA ASP A 209 -5.37 11.73 -18.63
C ASP A 209 -4.72 12.55 -17.49
N SER A 210 -5.35 12.57 -16.31
CA SER A 210 -4.80 13.23 -15.12
C SER A 210 -3.81 12.35 -14.35
N VAL A 211 -3.83 11.04 -14.58
CA VAL A 211 -3.00 10.08 -13.84
C VAL A 211 -1.58 10.08 -14.41
N LYS A 212 -0.59 10.29 -13.53
CA LYS A 212 0.83 10.30 -13.92
C LYS A 212 1.62 9.12 -13.37
N ALA A 213 1.06 8.35 -12.44
CA ALA A 213 1.72 7.21 -11.83
C ALA A 213 2.06 6.13 -12.89
N PRO A 214 3.34 5.75 -13.06
CA PRO A 214 3.73 4.67 -13.96
C PRO A 214 3.48 3.27 -13.38
N ASP A 215 3.55 3.10 -12.05
CA ASP A 215 3.02 1.93 -11.37
C ASP A 215 1.51 2.13 -11.17
N PHE A 216 0.72 1.39 -11.93
CA PHE A 216 -0.70 1.66 -12.09
C PHE A 216 -1.48 0.36 -12.10
N TYR A 217 -2.49 0.27 -11.26
CA TYR A 217 -3.43 -0.84 -11.24
C TYR A 217 -4.85 -0.32 -10.98
N VAL A 218 -5.79 -0.60 -11.87
CA VAL A 218 -7.21 -0.27 -11.66
C VAL A 218 -8.11 -1.33 -12.25
N LYS A 219 -9.32 -1.44 -11.68
CA LYS A 219 -10.46 -2.12 -12.31
C LYS A 219 -11.49 -1.08 -12.73
N SER A 220 -11.84 -1.03 -14.00
CA SER A 220 -12.89 -0.13 -14.48
C SER A 220 -13.39 -0.50 -15.88
N ASP A 221 -14.72 -0.47 -16.06
CA ASP A 221 -15.36 -0.65 -17.36
C ASP A 221 -15.50 0.65 -18.16
N GLY A 222 -15.14 1.80 -17.56
CA GLY A 222 -15.16 3.11 -18.22
C GLY A 222 -13.95 3.38 -19.12
N ILE A 223 -12.90 2.57 -19.00
CA ILE A 223 -11.65 2.73 -19.76
C ILE A 223 -11.79 2.00 -21.10
N LYS A 224 -11.38 2.65 -22.18
CA LYS A 224 -11.38 2.10 -23.54
C LYS A 224 -9.97 1.73 -23.98
N GLY A 225 -9.84 1.02 -25.10
CA GLY A 225 -8.54 0.66 -25.68
C GLY A 225 -7.61 1.85 -25.92
N SER A 226 -8.17 3.03 -26.25
CA SER A 226 -7.44 4.30 -26.33
C SER A 226 -6.82 4.71 -25.00
N GLY A 227 -7.59 4.65 -23.91
CA GLY A 227 -7.11 4.92 -22.56
C GLY A 227 -5.99 3.97 -22.14
N ILE A 228 -6.20 2.66 -22.36
CA ILE A 228 -5.18 1.64 -22.07
C ILE A 228 -3.86 1.96 -22.79
N ARG A 229 -3.92 2.30 -24.09
CA ARG A 229 -2.73 2.68 -24.86
C ARG A 229 -1.99 3.86 -24.22
N ARG A 230 -2.69 4.91 -23.78
CA ARG A 230 -2.07 6.08 -23.12
C ARG A 230 -1.39 5.71 -21.80
N VAL A 231 -1.97 4.81 -21.00
CA VAL A 231 -1.32 4.32 -19.77
C VAL A 231 -0.07 3.53 -20.11
N LEU A 232 -0.12 2.68 -21.14
CA LEU A 232 1.05 1.94 -21.61
C LEU A 232 2.15 2.88 -22.08
N GLU A 233 1.84 3.93 -22.82
CA GLU A 233 2.80 4.97 -23.23
C GLU A 233 3.43 5.66 -22.00
N ASN A 234 2.61 6.00 -20.99
CA ASN A 234 3.11 6.57 -19.74
C ASN A 234 4.08 5.61 -19.02
N PHE A 235 3.74 4.32 -18.93
CA PHE A 235 4.60 3.30 -18.33
C PHE A 235 5.90 3.10 -19.11
N LEU A 236 5.86 3.04 -20.44
CA LEU A 236 7.06 2.94 -21.27
C LEU A 236 8.01 4.12 -21.05
N LYS A 237 7.44 5.33 -20.95
CA LYS A 237 8.21 6.57 -20.78
C LYS A 237 8.73 6.77 -19.36
N ASN A 238 7.94 6.46 -18.33
CA ASN A 238 8.20 6.86 -16.95
C ASN A 238 8.39 5.69 -15.96
N GLY A 239 8.16 4.45 -16.38
CA GLY A 239 8.24 3.28 -15.50
C GLY A 239 9.65 2.92 -15.06
N GLN A 240 9.76 2.47 -13.81
CA GLN A 240 10.96 1.91 -13.20
C GLN A 240 11.00 0.37 -13.33
N MET A 241 12.11 -0.24 -12.91
CA MET A 241 12.35 -1.68 -13.08
C MET A 241 11.31 -2.58 -12.38
N GLU A 242 10.75 -2.10 -11.28
CA GLU A 242 9.77 -2.82 -10.46
C GLU A 242 8.34 -2.31 -10.66
N ASP A 243 8.14 -1.29 -11.50
CA ASP A 243 6.81 -0.77 -11.79
C ASP A 243 6.05 -1.75 -12.71
N ARG A 244 4.73 -1.78 -12.54
CA ARG A 244 3.82 -2.55 -13.39
C ARG A 244 2.57 -1.75 -13.67
N THR A 245 2.11 -1.81 -14.92
CA THR A 245 0.78 -1.32 -15.30
C THR A 245 -0.15 -2.50 -15.47
N GLU A 246 -1.33 -2.45 -14.86
CA GLU A 246 -2.38 -3.45 -14.99
C GLU A 246 -3.76 -2.81 -15.01
N ILE A 247 -4.61 -3.19 -15.96
CA ILE A 247 -5.96 -2.65 -16.11
C ILE A 247 -6.91 -3.82 -16.31
N THR A 248 -7.90 -3.96 -15.43
CA THR A 248 -9.01 -4.89 -15.62
C THR A 248 -10.23 -4.14 -16.13
N VAL A 249 -10.76 -4.54 -17.29
CA VAL A 249 -11.74 -3.77 -18.05
C VAL A 249 -12.61 -4.68 -18.92
N ALA A 250 -13.86 -4.28 -19.16
CA ALA A 250 -14.71 -4.90 -20.17
C ALA A 250 -14.28 -4.46 -21.59
N LEU A 251 -13.59 -5.35 -22.32
CA LEU A 251 -13.32 -5.16 -23.76
C LEU A 251 -14.34 -5.94 -24.61
N PRO A 252 -14.69 -5.44 -25.82
CA PRO A 252 -15.51 -6.18 -26.77
C PRO A 252 -14.86 -7.54 -27.13
N GLU A 253 -15.68 -8.57 -27.34
CA GLU A 253 -15.20 -9.93 -27.68
C GLU A 253 -14.27 -9.95 -28.92
N ASN A 254 -14.56 -9.09 -29.90
CA ASN A 254 -13.81 -8.97 -31.15
C ASN A 254 -12.72 -7.87 -31.10
N PHE A 255 -12.31 -7.43 -29.92
CA PHE A 255 -11.31 -6.38 -29.78
C PHE A 255 -9.95 -6.82 -30.36
N GLU A 256 -9.37 -5.99 -31.22
CA GLU A 256 -8.07 -6.26 -31.82
C GLU A 256 -6.93 -5.82 -30.89
N PHE A 257 -6.37 -6.76 -30.12
CA PHE A 257 -5.35 -6.46 -29.09
C PHE A 257 -4.08 -5.78 -29.61
N LYS A 258 -3.75 -5.94 -30.89
CA LYS A 258 -2.62 -5.22 -31.52
C LYS A 258 -2.79 -3.70 -31.41
N LYS A 259 -4.02 -3.19 -31.34
CA LYS A 259 -4.32 -1.77 -31.14
C LYS A 259 -3.91 -1.25 -29.76
N LEU A 260 -3.60 -2.11 -28.79
CA LEU A 260 -3.05 -1.69 -27.48
C LEU A 260 -1.58 -1.29 -27.59
N VAL A 261 -0.86 -1.81 -28.59
CA VAL A 261 0.54 -1.45 -28.78
C VAL A 261 0.63 0.00 -29.28
N PRO A 262 1.42 0.88 -28.65
CA PRO A 262 1.62 2.23 -29.13
C PRO A 262 2.25 2.26 -30.53
N GLU A 263 1.87 3.23 -31.36
CA GLU A 263 2.11 3.20 -32.82
C GLU A 263 3.59 3.13 -33.22
N ASN A 264 4.47 3.77 -32.44
CA ASN A 264 5.91 3.81 -32.73
C ASN A 264 6.71 2.68 -32.07
N VAL A 265 6.05 1.78 -31.34
CA VAL A 265 6.71 0.75 -30.54
C VAL A 265 6.93 -0.51 -31.38
N SER A 266 8.19 -0.93 -31.47
CA SER A 266 8.57 -2.20 -32.08
C SER A 266 8.25 -3.36 -31.14
N TYR A 267 7.52 -4.35 -31.66
CA TYR A 267 7.10 -5.52 -30.90
C TYR A 267 7.18 -6.80 -31.71
N ARG A 268 7.24 -7.94 -31.00
CA ARG A 268 7.08 -9.27 -31.57
C ARG A 268 6.12 -10.07 -30.74
N SER A 269 5.33 -10.91 -31.39
CA SER A 269 4.49 -11.89 -30.69
C SER A 269 5.35 -12.86 -29.90
N LEU A 270 4.82 -13.28 -28.77
CA LEU A 270 5.37 -14.38 -27.98
C LEU A 270 4.48 -15.59 -28.16
N GLU A 271 5.09 -16.77 -28.10
CA GLU A 271 4.35 -18.00 -28.00
C GLU A 271 3.60 -18.03 -26.66
N ILE A 272 2.31 -18.31 -26.74
CA ILE A 272 1.45 -18.45 -25.56
C ILE A 272 1.39 -19.93 -25.24
N PRO A 273 1.89 -20.37 -24.07
CA PRO A 273 1.80 -21.76 -23.68
C PRO A 273 0.34 -22.23 -23.59
N GLU A 274 0.06 -23.49 -23.94
CA GLU A 274 -1.31 -24.04 -23.90
C GLU A 274 -1.98 -23.96 -22.52
N TRP A 275 -1.19 -23.99 -21.45
CA TRP A 275 -1.66 -23.86 -20.07
C TRP A 275 -1.96 -22.41 -19.64
N SER A 276 -1.59 -21.42 -20.46
CA SER A 276 -1.78 -20.00 -20.15
C SER A 276 -3.20 -19.56 -20.53
N SER A 277 -3.87 -18.83 -19.63
CA SER A 277 -5.15 -18.15 -19.94
C SER A 277 -4.97 -16.86 -20.75
N SER A 278 -3.77 -16.60 -21.23
CA SER A 278 -3.48 -15.41 -22.04
C SER A 278 -4.00 -15.59 -23.45
N VAL A 279 -4.54 -14.52 -24.02
CA VAL A 279 -5.02 -14.50 -25.42
C VAL A 279 -4.16 -13.61 -26.32
N PHE A 280 -3.29 -12.82 -25.71
CA PHE A 280 -2.34 -11.97 -26.42
C PHE A 280 -1.09 -11.77 -25.56
N GLU A 281 0.08 -12.09 -26.11
CA GLU A 281 1.36 -11.77 -25.49
C GLU A 281 2.34 -11.22 -26.54
N VAL A 282 2.93 -10.08 -26.22
CA VAL A 282 3.98 -9.47 -27.05
C VAL A 282 5.13 -8.98 -26.19
N LYS A 283 6.33 -9.03 -26.79
CA LYS A 283 7.52 -8.38 -26.27
C LYS A 283 7.72 -7.06 -26.98
N LEU A 284 7.66 -5.97 -26.23
CA LEU A 284 7.99 -4.62 -26.69
C LEU A 284 9.50 -4.42 -26.52
N PHE A 285 10.24 -4.12 -27.59
CA PHE A 285 11.71 -4.12 -27.54
C PHE A 285 12.39 -2.87 -28.13
N GLY A 286 11.63 -1.89 -28.62
CA GLY A 286 12.18 -0.63 -29.11
C GLY A 286 11.09 0.36 -29.49
N GLY A 287 11.50 1.56 -29.90
CA GLY A 287 10.56 2.62 -30.32
C GLY A 287 9.94 3.43 -29.18
N PHE A 288 10.53 3.35 -27.98
CA PHE A 288 10.20 4.18 -26.82
C PHE A 288 11.47 4.65 -26.14
N GLU A 289 11.42 5.82 -25.49
CA GLU A 289 12.52 6.37 -24.69
C GLU A 289 12.05 6.56 -23.26
N ASN A 290 12.67 5.81 -22.33
CA ASN A 290 12.36 5.89 -20.92
C ASN A 290 13.24 6.94 -20.23
N VAL A 291 12.64 7.85 -19.46
CA VAL A 291 13.32 8.99 -18.81
C VAL A 291 14.32 8.56 -17.73
N HIS A 292 14.22 7.31 -17.25
CA HIS A 292 15.14 6.72 -16.27
C HIS A 292 16.21 5.84 -16.92
N GLY A 293 16.32 5.83 -18.27
CA GLY A 293 17.28 5.01 -19.01
C GLY A 293 16.94 3.52 -19.06
N ILE A 294 15.73 3.12 -18.69
CA ILE A 294 15.32 1.70 -18.63
C ILE A 294 14.85 1.22 -20.01
N GLN A 295 15.82 0.77 -20.80
CA GLN A 295 15.62 0.27 -22.16
C GLN A 295 15.34 -1.24 -22.23
N ASN A 296 15.18 -1.90 -21.08
CA ASN A 296 14.79 -3.30 -21.03
C ASN A 296 13.48 -3.52 -21.81
N PRO A 297 13.36 -4.63 -22.56
CA PRO A 297 12.10 -4.99 -23.18
C PRO A 297 10.97 -5.08 -22.14
N LYS A 298 9.74 -4.86 -22.57
CA LYS A 298 8.54 -5.01 -21.73
C LYS A 298 7.70 -6.19 -22.22
N LYS A 299 7.03 -6.86 -21.28
CA LYS A 299 5.99 -7.87 -21.58
C LYS A 299 4.65 -7.17 -21.57
N LEU A 300 3.94 -7.12 -22.69
CA LEU A 300 2.52 -6.77 -22.72
C LEU A 300 1.72 -8.06 -22.87
N ARG A 301 0.78 -8.29 -21.95
CA ARG A 301 -0.05 -9.49 -21.89
C ARG A 301 -1.51 -9.10 -21.68
N VAL A 302 -2.40 -9.79 -22.40
CA VAL A 302 -3.84 -9.78 -22.15
C VAL A 302 -4.29 -11.19 -21.80
N ARG A 303 -5.03 -11.33 -20.70
CA ARG A 303 -5.76 -12.55 -20.34
C ARG A 303 -7.22 -12.23 -20.09
N TYR A 304 -8.09 -13.19 -20.32
CA TYR A 304 -9.48 -13.07 -19.89
C TYR A 304 -9.67 -13.68 -18.50
N THR A 305 -10.30 -12.90 -17.62
CA THR A 305 -11.06 -13.44 -16.50
C THR A 305 -12.49 -13.70 -16.99
N PRO A 306 -13.33 -14.50 -16.29
CA PRO A 306 -14.67 -14.87 -16.77
C PRO A 306 -15.50 -13.69 -17.33
N ASP A 307 -15.38 -12.50 -16.73
CA ASP A 307 -16.19 -11.34 -17.09
C ASP A 307 -15.42 -10.17 -17.72
N LYS A 308 -14.08 -10.18 -17.73
CA LYS A 308 -13.25 -8.99 -18.06
C LYS A 308 -11.91 -9.37 -18.69
N ALA A 309 -11.32 -8.43 -19.43
CA ALA A 309 -9.94 -8.52 -19.88
C ALA A 309 -9.01 -7.90 -18.83
N GLU A 310 -7.91 -8.57 -18.52
CA GLU A 310 -6.79 -8.02 -17.75
C GLU A 310 -5.63 -7.75 -18.69
N VAL A 311 -5.34 -6.47 -18.90
CA VAL A 311 -4.19 -5.99 -19.66
C VAL A 311 -3.08 -5.69 -18.67
N SER A 312 -1.90 -6.27 -18.87
CA SER A 312 -0.74 -6.09 -17.99
C SER A 312 0.51 -5.78 -18.79
N CYS A 313 1.31 -4.84 -18.30
CA CYS A 313 2.60 -4.49 -18.87
C CYS A 313 3.65 -4.33 -17.76
N GLU A 314 4.76 -5.04 -17.90
CA GLU A 314 5.85 -5.04 -16.91
C GLU A 314 7.21 -5.19 -17.59
N VAL A 315 8.29 -4.89 -16.87
CA VAL A 315 9.64 -5.10 -17.38
C VAL A 315 9.90 -6.59 -17.60
N TRP A 316 10.34 -6.95 -18.82
CA TRP A 316 10.71 -8.31 -19.14
C TRP A 316 11.98 -8.69 -18.41
N LYS A 317 11.84 -9.39 -17.29
CA LYS A 317 12.95 -10.09 -16.64
C LYS A 317 13.19 -11.35 -17.45
N ARG A 318 14.41 -11.54 -17.99
CA ARG A 318 14.76 -12.83 -18.59
C ARG A 318 14.48 -13.89 -17.52
N PRO A 319 13.83 -15.02 -17.85
CA PRO A 319 13.79 -16.13 -16.91
C PRO A 319 15.24 -16.38 -16.49
N ARG A 320 15.51 -16.44 -15.17
CA ARG A 320 16.73 -17.12 -14.72
C ARG A 320 16.66 -18.47 -15.41
N SER A 321 17.71 -18.86 -16.13
CA SER A 321 17.83 -20.23 -16.61
C SER A 321 17.53 -21.11 -15.40
N GLU A 322 16.38 -21.77 -15.42
CA GLU A 322 16.15 -22.90 -14.53
C GLU A 322 17.29 -23.84 -14.89
N SER A 323 18.28 -23.93 -14.01
CA SER A 323 19.16 -25.08 -13.96
C SER A 323 18.22 -26.25 -13.76
N LEU A 324 17.83 -26.88 -14.88
CA LEU A 324 17.14 -28.16 -14.86
C LEU A 324 17.93 -29.06 -13.90
N PRO A 325 17.28 -29.72 -12.94
CA PRO A 325 17.98 -30.71 -12.14
C PRO A 325 18.63 -31.71 -13.10
N ILE A 326 19.92 -31.92 -12.93
CA ILE A 326 20.63 -33.02 -13.56
C ILE A 326 19.88 -34.27 -13.11
N ILE A 327 19.18 -34.91 -14.05
CA ILE A 327 18.68 -36.26 -13.84
C ILE A 327 19.93 -37.12 -13.83
N GLU A 328 20.44 -37.41 -12.64
CA GLU A 328 21.36 -38.52 -12.46
C GLU A 328 20.58 -39.78 -12.85
N ASN A 329 21.04 -40.43 -13.92
CA ASN A 329 20.56 -41.73 -14.34
C ASN A 329 20.64 -42.67 -13.14
N TYR A 330 19.49 -43.14 -12.66
CA TYR A 330 19.47 -44.35 -11.87
C TYR A 330 19.78 -45.49 -12.83
N ASP A 331 21.03 -45.94 -12.76
CA ASP A 331 21.45 -47.20 -13.36
C ASP A 331 20.52 -48.31 -12.86
N SER A 332 20.05 -49.07 -13.84
CA SER A 332 19.41 -50.35 -13.69
C SER A 332 20.39 -51.32 -13.03
N ASP A 333 20.13 -51.71 -11.79
CA ASP A 333 20.60 -53.00 -11.28
C ASP A 333 19.41 -53.93 -11.14
N SER A 334 19.31 -54.77 -12.16
CA SER A 334 18.66 -56.06 -12.14
C SER A 334 19.41 -57.02 -11.22
N GLU A 335 18.69 -57.63 -10.28
CA GLU A 335 18.65 -59.09 -10.05
C GLU A 335 17.36 -59.49 -9.32
#